data_AF-A0AAU3Z3F5-F1
#
_entry.id   AF-A0AAU3Z3F5-F1
#
_cell.length_a   1.000
_cell.length_b   1.000
_cell.length_c   1.000
_cell.angle_alpha   90.00
_cell.angle_beta   90.00
_cell.angle_gamma   90.00
#
_symmetry.space_group_name_H-M   'P 1'
#
loop_
_entity.id
_entity.type
_entity.pdbx_description
1 polymer ?
#
loop_
_entity_poly.entity_id
_entity_poly.type
_entity_poly.pdbx_seq_one_letter_code
_entity_poly.pdbx_strand_id
1 'polypeptide(L)' 'MAGVLTIQDRIALVEIELCGELMIAAAASLEERLSQARIDEVLMVRTARSTRTAHPEGCVRARRDRERGHEHER' A
#
# COMPACT_ATOMS: atom_id res chain seq x y z
N MET A 1 -35.15 -6.86 8.30
CA MET A 1 -34.97 -8.08 9.11
C MET A 1 -33.51 -8.13 9.52
N ALA A 2 -33.16 -7.60 10.69
CA ALA A 2 -31.81 -7.77 11.21
C ALA A 2 -31.67 -9.26 11.58
N GLY A 3 -30.85 -9.99 10.81
CA GLY A 3 -30.58 -11.40 11.07
C GLY A 3 -29.92 -11.57 12.43
N VAL A 4 -30.29 -12.62 13.16
CA VAL A 4 -29.62 -12.99 14.41
C VAL A 4 -28.17 -13.34 14.06
N LEU A 5 -27.22 -12.63 14.68
CA LEU A 5 -25.80 -12.98 14.57
C LEU A 5 -25.56 -14.30 15.28
N THR A 6 -25.05 -15.25 14.52
CA THR A 6 -24.60 -16.54 15.02
C THR A 6 -23.35 -16.37 15.88
N ILE A 7 -22.98 -17.41 16.62
CA ILE A 7 -21.71 -17.44 17.34
C ILE A 7 -20.53 -17.27 16.37
N GLN A 8 -20.64 -17.83 15.16
CA GLN A 8 -19.62 -17.69 14.12
C GLN A 8 -19.47 -16.24 13.65
N ASP A 9 -20.57 -15.51 13.49
CA ASP A 9 -20.52 -14.09 13.13
C ASP A 9 -19.81 -13.25 14.20
N ARG A 10 -20.01 -13.56 15.48
CA ARG A 10 -19.32 -12.89 16.59
C ARG A 10 -17.83 -13.22 16.62
N ILE A 11 -17.45 -14.47 16.37
CA ILE A 11 -16.04 -14.87 16.27
C ILE A 11 -15.37 -14.15 15.11
N ALA A 12 -16.01 -14.14 13.93
CA ALA A 12 -15.48 -13.45 12.76
C ALA A 12 -15.27 -11.96 13.01
N LEU A 13 -16.19 -11.30 13.72
CA LEU A 13 -16.03 -9.89 14.09
C LEU A 13 -14.82 -9.66 14.98
N VAL A 14 -14.60 -10.51 16.00
CA VAL A 14 -13.44 -10.43 16.89
C VAL A 14 -12.13 -10.68 16.11
N GLU A 15 -12.13 -11.65 15.18
CA GLU A 15 -10.96 -11.93 14.35
C GLU A 15 -10.63 -10.76 13.41
N ILE A 16 -11.64 -10.10 12.85
CA ILE A 16 -11.45 -8.91 12.00
C ILE A 16 -10.86 -7.76 12.80
N GLU A 17 -11.38 -7.49 14.00
CA GLU A 17 -10.82 -6.46 14.90
C GLU A 17 -9.36 -6.75 15.23
N LEU A 18 -9.04 -7.98 15.64
CA LEU A 18 -7.68 -8.41 15.93
C LEU A 18 -6.75 -8.30 14.70
N CYS A 19 -7.22 -8.72 13.53
CA CYS A 19 -6.45 -8.60 12.28
C CYS A 19 -6.15 -7.14 11.92
N GLY A 20 -7.12 -6.23 12.15
CA GLY A 20 -6.94 -4.80 11.91
C GLY A 20 -5.84 -4.21 12.79
N GLU A 21 -5.84 -4.52 14.08
CA GLU A 21 -4.80 -4.07 15.01
C GLU A 21 -3.41 -4.58 14.63
N LEU A 22 -3.30 -5.87 14.27
CA LEU A 22 -2.03 -6.45 13.83
C LEU A 22 -1.51 -5.84 12.52
N MET A 23 -2.39 -5.50 11.58
CA MET A 23 -2.01 -4.87 10.32
C MET A 23 -1.46 -3.45 10.55
N ILE A 24 -2.06 -2.69 11.47
CA ILE A 24 -1.57 -1.36 11.86
C ILE A 24 -0.23 -1.48 12.59
N ALA A 25 -0.12 -2.40 13.55
CA ALA A 25 1.13 -2.64 14.28
C ALA A 25 2.27 -3.04 13.33
N ALA A 26 2.00 -3.93 12.37
CA ALA A 26 2.96 -4.32 11.35
C ALA A 26 3.34 -3.14 10.42
N ALA A 27 2.36 -2.34 9.98
CA ALA A 27 2.61 -1.20 9.12
C ALA A 27 3.35 -0.04 9.83
N ALA A 28 3.15 0.11 11.14
CA ALA A 28 3.82 1.08 11.99
C ALA A 28 5.16 0.56 12.55
N SER A 29 5.43 -0.74 12.44
CA SER A 29 6.70 -1.31 12.84
C SER A 29 7.83 -0.69 12.02
N LEU A 30 8.96 -0.40 12.68
CA LEU A 30 10.16 0.12 12.04
C LEU A 30 10.96 -0.97 11.31
N GLU A 31 10.40 -2.17 11.19
CA GLU A 31 11.03 -3.25 10.44
C GLU A 31 11.17 -2.84 8.97
N GLU A 32 12.31 -3.17 8.38
CA GLU A 32 12.55 -2.89 6.98
C GLU A 32 11.50 -3.63 6.13
N ARG A 33 10.90 -2.94 5.17
CA ARG A 33 9.99 -3.57 4.21
C ARG A 33 10.70 -4.78 3.59
N LEU A 34 10.00 -5.91 3.51
CA LEU A 34 10.53 -7.10 2.84
C LEU A 34 11.08 -6.72 1.45
N SER A 35 12.26 -7.26 1.13
CA SER A 35 12.84 -7.06 -0.19
C SER A 35 11.87 -7.54 -1.27
N GLN A 36 11.95 -6.92 -2.45
CA GLN A 36 11.01 -7.22 -3.51
C GLN A 36 11.04 -8.69 -3.94
N ALA A 37 12.23 -9.31 -3.92
CA ALA A 37 12.44 -10.72 -4.19
C ALA A 37 11.79 -11.63 -3.12
N ARG A 38 11.85 -11.24 -1.84
CA ARG A 38 11.21 -11.97 -0.74
C ARG A 38 9.70 -11.87 -0.79
N ILE A 39 9.16 -10.71 -1.20
CA ILE A 39 7.72 -10.54 -1.47
C ILE A 39 7.27 -11.48 -2.60
N ASP A 40 8.03 -11.58 -3.69
CA ASP A 40 7.67 -12.46 -4.81
C ASP A 40 7.77 -13.95 -4.45
N GLU A 41 8.71 -14.31 -3.58
CA GLU A 41 8.84 -15.67 -3.02
C GLU A 41 7.62 -16.03 -2.16
N VAL A 42 7.25 -15.16 -1.22
CA VAL A 42 6.11 -15.38 -0.29
C VAL A 42 4.78 -15.40 -1.05
N LEU A 43 4.59 -14.49 -2.00
CA LEU A 43 3.36 -14.43 -2.79
C LEU A 43 3.33 -15.43 -3.94
N MET A 44 4.42 -16.14 -4.20
CA MET A 44 4.59 -17.01 -5.38
C MET A 44 4.33 -16.28 -6.72
N VAL A 45 4.59 -14.96 -6.79
CA VAL A 45 4.25 -14.06 -7.90
C VAL A 45 5.35 -13.99 -8.98
N ARG A 46 6.43 -14.77 -8.86
CA ARG A 46 7.63 -14.64 -9.71
C ARG A 46 7.34 -14.72 -11.22
N THR A 47 6.30 -15.44 -11.64
CA THR A 47 5.88 -15.53 -13.05
C THR A 47 4.95 -14.38 -13.50
N ALA A 48 4.12 -13.83 -12.60
CA ALA A 48 3.08 -12.85 -12.96
C ALA A 48 3.58 -11.41 -13.06
N ARG A 49 4.77 -11.08 -12.52
CA ARG A 49 5.32 -9.72 -12.61
C ARG A 49 6.09 -9.45 -13.90
N SER A 50 6.62 -10.48 -14.56
CA SER A 50 7.34 -10.32 -15.84
C SER A 50 6.48 -9.72 -16.95
N THR A 51 5.15 -9.73 -16.81
CA THR A 51 4.20 -9.11 -17.74
C THR A 51 3.74 -7.71 -17.31
N ARG A 52 4.04 -7.28 -16.08
CA ARG A 52 3.65 -5.97 -15.52
C ARG A 52 4.73 -4.89 -15.61
N THR A 53 5.97 -5.26 -15.96
CA THR A 53 7.11 -4.33 -16.07
C THR A 53 7.20 -3.59 -17.41
N ALA A 54 6.15 -3.59 -18.22
CA ALA A 54 5.96 -2.61 -19.30
C ALA A 54 5.28 -1.31 -18.82
N HIS A 55 5.25 -1.04 -17.51
CA HIS A 55 4.87 0.27 -17.01
C HIS A 55 6.14 1.14 -16.93
N PRO A 56 6.26 2.21 -17.74
CA PRO A 56 7.43 3.06 -17.70
C PRO A 56 7.52 3.69 -16.31
N GLU A 57 8.75 3.81 -15.88
CA GLU A 57 9.19 4.31 -14.60
C GLU A 57 8.47 5.61 -14.22
N GLY A 58 8.09 5.71 -12.94
CA GLY A 58 7.55 6.93 -12.37
C GLY A 58 8.56 8.05 -12.47
N CYS A 59 8.48 8.83 -13.55
CA CYS A 59 8.94 10.21 -13.60
C CYS A 59 8.05 11.00 -12.63
N VAL A 60 8.35 10.92 -11.33
CA VAL A 60 7.91 11.95 -10.38
C VAL A 60 8.67 13.19 -10.80
N ARG A 61 8.01 13.97 -11.65
CA ARG A 61 8.48 15.25 -12.17
C ARG A 61 8.95 16.09 -10.99
N ALA A 62 10.26 16.21 -10.85
CA ALA A 62 10.88 17.32 -10.16
C ALA A 62 10.27 18.58 -10.78
N ARG A 63 9.32 19.20 -10.06
CA ARG A 63 8.86 20.56 -10.34
C ARG A 63 10.01 21.50 -9.97
N ARG A 64 11.06 21.48 -10.80
CA ARG A 64 12.04 22.56 -10.88
C ARG A 64 11.25 23.82 -11.21
N ASP A 65 11.39 24.81 -10.33
CA ASP A 65 11.92 26.11 -10.72
C ASP A 65 11.32 26.68 -12.00
N ARG A 66 10.02 27.00 -11.96
CA ARG A 66 9.49 28.06 -12.82
C ARG A 66 9.31 29.32 -11.97
N GLU A 67 10.45 29.85 -11.60
CA GLU A 67 10.77 31.28 -11.67
C GLU A 67 9.54 32.15 -12.02
N ARG A 68 8.75 32.52 -11.02
CA ARG A 68 7.97 33.75 -11.10
C ARG A 68 8.93 34.89 -10.80
N GLY A 69 9.73 35.21 -11.81
CA GLY A 69 10.44 36.47 -11.89
C GLY A 69 9.41 37.59 -11.77
N HIS A 70 9.64 38.47 -10.81
CA HIS A 70 9.06 39.80 -10.80
C HIS A 70 9.49 40.53 -12.05
N GLU A 71 8.55 40.97 -12.89
CA GLU A 71 8.77 42.12 -13.75
C GLU A 71 7.57 43.06 -13.61
N HIS A 72 7.80 44.14 -12.85
CA HIS A 72 7.13 45.41 -13.03
C HIS A 72 7.52 45.94 -14.41
N GLU A 73 6.56 46.25 -15.30
CA GLU A 73 6.71 47.42 -16.15
C GLU A 73 5.36 47.93 -16.72
N ARG A 74 5.04 49.15 -16.28
CA ARG A 74 4.16 50.22 -16.82
C ARG A 74 2.64 50.10 -16.71
#